data_AF-A0A256JXR2-F1
#
_entry.id   AF-A0A256JXR2-F1
#
_cell.length_a   1.000
_cell.length_b   1.000
_cell.length_c   1.000
_cell.angle_alpha   90.00
_cell.angle_beta   90.00
_cell.angle_gamma   90.00
#
_symmetry.space_group_name_H-M   'P 1'
#
loop_
_entity.id
_entity.type
_entity.pdbx_description
1 polymer ?
#
loop_
_entity_poly.entity_id
_entity_poly.type
_entity_poly.pdbx_seq_one_letter_code
_entity_poly.pdbx_strand_id
1 'polypeptide(L)'
;MATDDKQDGGGLYRRRIGTPTTTDEVNGYWLFGFGVLLGLAGVAVFLLTESATVARGVGYALAALAPPFVMLGAVIRFPLRRTGTYLGYLGTAVSVLGVVWFVNVFPDGWLTASGDPAVITVYGVGLLLIGVAGTVVPLLSDPVYEDYERMRDEAAAATATAEEAGEELAATRGELAATESELEAAREDLSETEADLEATRDELTAAEAVVASLRESKARFELFEDASGKPRWRLRHRNGNVIATAGQGYSSRGKAQQGLHSVRRNALGAGLLRIETPVEEAAAVADDDGPEPTDATDPDVAIPDETEGPESDATFELYADAADEWRFRLRHDNGEIVGDSGEGYASKSNAKRALSKLRDHVAAADYLRIDPAAFEVFEDAASEYRWRLVHQNGNVIADSGQGYASRSKAQQGLDSVRSNAGGAGLEFPDDEEAEGRAGDGESKATFEAYEDRGGKWRWRLVHDNGNIIADSGQGYASESNATDAVERVGEYAPDASALAAGGAAFEIYEDAADEWRWRLRHRNGNVLADSGEGYASRSNAVEAVTGVKANAPGAETVEQ
;
A
#
# COMPACT_ATOMS: atom_id res chain seq x y z
N MET A 1 5.45 -2.63 43.58
CA MET A 1 6.01 -3.96 43.88
C MET A 1 6.65 -3.86 45.26
N ALA A 2 6.21 -4.70 46.20
CA ALA A 2 6.52 -4.59 47.63
C ALA A 2 8.01 -4.86 47.91
N THR A 3 8.63 -4.04 48.75
CA THR A 3 10.01 -4.23 49.23
C THR A 3 10.00 -5.18 50.43
N ASP A 4 10.65 -6.32 50.24
CA ASP A 4 10.92 -7.35 51.25
C ASP A 4 11.94 -6.81 52.27
N ASP A 5 11.47 -6.48 53.47
CA ASP A 5 12.27 -5.91 54.57
C ASP A 5 12.98 -7.06 55.31
N LYS A 6 14.13 -7.48 54.77
CA LYS A 6 15.06 -8.37 55.49
C LYS A 6 15.64 -7.60 56.67
N GLN A 7 15.25 -8.04 57.86
CA GLN A 7 15.71 -7.58 59.18
C GLN A 7 17.18 -7.14 59.18
N ASP A 8 17.38 -5.82 59.08
CA ASP A 8 18.68 -5.17 58.96
C ASP A 8 19.32 -5.05 60.36
N GLY A 9 20.25 -5.95 60.70
CA GLY A 9 21.06 -5.90 61.92
C GLY A 9 21.85 -4.58 62.10
N GLY A 10 21.88 -3.73 61.06
CA GLY A 10 22.45 -2.39 61.08
C GLY A 10 21.54 -1.28 61.66
N GLY A 11 20.27 -1.56 62.00
CA GLY A 11 19.30 -0.54 62.42
C GLY A 11 19.74 0.29 63.64
N LEU A 12 20.32 -0.35 64.67
CA LEU A 12 20.82 0.35 65.87
C LEU A 12 22.09 1.16 65.61
N TYR A 13 23.02 0.63 64.81
CA TYR A 13 24.26 1.32 64.43
C TYR A 13 23.95 2.57 63.60
N ARG A 14 23.11 2.44 62.57
CA ARG A 14 22.67 3.56 61.72
C ARG A 14 21.91 4.63 62.50
N ARG A 15 21.13 4.23 63.50
CA ARG A 15 20.32 5.15 64.33
C ARG A 15 21.11 5.90 65.41
N ARG A 16 22.23 5.36 65.89
CA ARG A 16 22.95 5.89 67.06
C ARG A 16 24.40 6.30 66.81
N ILE A 17 25.04 5.79 65.77
CA ILE A 17 26.49 5.95 65.53
C ILE A 17 26.74 6.68 64.20
N GLY A 18 26.16 6.22 63.08
CA GLY A 18 26.32 6.87 61.78
C GLY A 18 25.92 6.00 60.59
N THR A 19 25.90 6.57 59.38
CA THR A 19 25.64 5.81 58.15
C THR A 19 26.85 4.96 57.80
N PRO A 20 26.75 3.61 57.85
CA PRO A 20 27.87 2.75 57.53
C PRO A 20 28.25 2.86 56.06
N THR A 21 29.55 2.85 55.78
CA THR A 21 30.09 2.84 54.40
C THR A 21 30.15 1.44 53.82
N THR A 22 30.26 0.42 54.69
CA THR A 22 30.27 -1.00 54.33
C THR A 22 29.49 -1.83 55.36
N THR A 23 29.01 -3.02 54.99
CA THR A 23 28.34 -3.95 55.92
C THR A 23 29.30 -4.48 56.99
N ASP A 24 30.58 -4.64 56.63
CA ASP A 24 31.64 -5.12 57.52
C ASP A 24 31.93 -4.14 58.66
N GLU A 25 31.79 -2.83 58.43
CA GLU A 25 31.94 -1.80 59.46
C GLU A 25 31.04 -2.03 60.69
N VAL A 26 29.78 -2.43 60.44
CA VAL A 26 28.78 -2.68 61.48
C VAL A 26 29.13 -3.95 62.26
N ASN A 27 29.50 -5.02 61.54
CA ASN A 27 29.86 -6.30 62.15
C ASN A 27 31.14 -6.17 62.98
N GLY A 28 32.15 -5.46 62.47
CA GLY A 28 33.40 -5.18 63.16
C GLY A 28 33.19 -4.38 64.46
N TYR A 29 32.29 -3.39 64.44
CA TYR A 29 31.94 -2.62 65.65
C TYR A 29 31.34 -3.50 66.75
N TRP A 30 30.36 -4.34 66.42
CA TRP A 30 29.74 -5.23 67.41
C TRP A 30 30.71 -6.30 67.91
N LEU A 31 31.58 -6.81 67.04
CA LEU A 31 32.60 -7.79 67.41
C LEU A 31 33.66 -7.19 68.35
N PHE A 32 34.08 -5.94 68.10
CA PHE A 32 34.95 -5.20 68.99
C PHE A 32 34.30 -5.00 70.37
N GLY A 33 33.04 -4.56 70.39
CA GLY A 33 32.27 -4.40 71.63
C GLY A 33 32.12 -5.71 72.40
N PHE A 34 31.85 -6.81 71.69
CA PHE A 34 31.78 -8.16 72.27
C PHE A 34 33.11 -8.56 72.92
N GLY A 35 34.25 -8.37 72.23
CA GLY A 35 35.57 -8.68 72.77
C GLY A 35 35.90 -7.88 74.04
N VAL A 36 35.55 -6.59 74.08
CA VAL A 36 35.71 -5.74 75.28
C VAL A 36 34.87 -6.28 76.44
N LEU A 37 33.59 -6.58 76.20
CA LEU A 37 32.70 -7.14 77.22
C LEU A 37 33.19 -8.50 77.74
N LEU A 38 33.70 -9.35 76.86
CA LEU A 38 34.27 -10.65 77.21
C LEU A 38 35.48 -10.50 78.14
N GLY A 39 36.35 -9.53 77.85
CA GLY A 39 37.51 -9.21 78.69
C GLY A 39 37.11 -8.69 80.07
N LEU A 40 36.14 -7.78 80.13
CA LEU A 40 35.60 -7.27 81.40
C LEU A 40 34.96 -8.38 82.23
N ALA A 41 34.20 -9.28 81.59
CA ALA A 41 33.63 -10.44 82.26
C ALA A 41 34.72 -11.38 82.81
N GLY A 42 35.78 -11.64 82.04
CA GLY A 42 36.93 -12.42 82.49
C GLY A 42 37.62 -11.81 83.71
N VAL A 43 37.84 -10.49 83.70
CA VAL A 43 38.41 -9.76 84.84
C VAL A 43 37.49 -9.82 86.07
N ALA A 44 36.18 -9.64 85.89
CA ALA A 44 35.23 -9.74 86.99
C ALA A 44 35.24 -11.14 87.63
N VAL A 45 35.22 -12.20 86.82
CA VAL A 45 35.32 -13.59 87.31
C VAL A 45 36.65 -13.80 88.04
N PHE A 46 37.76 -13.30 87.51
CA PHE A 46 39.06 -13.39 88.16
C PHE A 46 39.10 -12.71 89.54
N LEU A 47 38.46 -11.55 89.69
CA LEU A 47 38.43 -10.82 90.97
C LEU A 47 37.51 -11.46 92.01
N LEU A 48 36.44 -12.14 91.57
CA LEU A 48 35.41 -12.73 92.43
C LEU A 48 35.70 -14.19 92.81
N THR A 49 36.78 -14.80 92.31
CA THR A 49 37.09 -16.22 92.52
C THR A 49 38.42 -16.41 93.24
N GLU A 50 38.51 -17.43 94.08
CA GLU A 50 39.75 -17.76 94.79
C GLU A 50 40.83 -18.30 93.84
N SER A 51 42.09 -18.09 94.20
CA SER A 51 43.25 -18.60 93.43
C SER A 51 43.22 -20.13 93.34
N ALA A 52 43.69 -20.68 92.22
CA ALA A 52 43.76 -22.13 91.97
C ALA A 52 42.39 -22.86 92.04
N THR A 53 41.35 -22.22 91.48
CA THR A 53 40.03 -22.83 91.28
C THR A 53 39.67 -22.90 89.79
N VAL A 54 38.81 -23.85 89.42
CA VAL A 54 38.26 -23.98 88.06
C VAL A 54 37.58 -22.68 87.60
N ALA A 55 36.86 -22.02 88.51
CA ALA A 55 36.18 -20.75 88.24
C ALA A 55 37.17 -19.63 87.86
N ARG A 56 38.34 -19.59 88.50
CA ARG A 56 39.43 -18.67 88.15
C ARG A 56 40.03 -18.99 86.78
N GLY A 57 40.13 -20.28 86.43
CA GLY A 57 40.51 -20.76 85.10
C GLY A 57 39.62 -20.20 83.98
N VAL A 58 38.31 -20.19 84.20
CA VAL A 58 37.34 -19.58 83.27
C VAL A 58 37.58 -18.07 83.12
N GLY A 59 37.91 -17.37 84.21
CA GLY A 59 38.29 -15.95 84.17
C GLY A 59 39.48 -15.67 83.25
N TYR A 60 40.54 -16.49 83.34
CA TYR A 60 41.70 -16.39 82.45
C TYR A 60 41.34 -16.68 80.99
N ALA A 61 40.51 -17.70 80.72
CA ALA A 61 40.09 -18.05 79.37
C ALA A 61 39.28 -16.91 78.72
N LEU A 62 38.31 -16.34 79.44
CA LEU A 62 37.52 -15.21 78.96
C LEU A 62 38.40 -13.96 78.70
N ALA A 63 39.34 -13.67 79.60
CA ALA A 63 40.28 -12.57 79.42
C ALA A 63 41.23 -12.81 78.23
N ALA A 64 41.64 -14.05 77.97
CA ALA A 64 42.49 -14.42 76.83
C ALA A 64 41.74 -14.47 75.49
N LEU A 65 40.42 -14.67 75.49
CA LEU A 65 39.62 -14.58 74.27
C LEU A 65 39.36 -13.13 73.83
N ALA A 66 39.46 -12.15 74.73
CA ALA A 66 39.18 -10.76 74.41
C ALA A 66 40.09 -10.16 73.30
N PRO A 67 41.43 -10.29 73.35
CA PRO A 67 42.30 -9.66 72.35
C PRO A 67 42.05 -10.11 70.91
N PRO A 68 41.89 -11.41 70.59
CA PRO A 68 41.56 -11.85 69.23
C PRO A 68 40.27 -11.24 68.68
N PHE A 69 39.20 -11.13 69.48
CA PHE A 69 37.92 -10.55 69.04
C PHE A 69 37.99 -9.03 68.90
N VAL A 70 38.70 -8.35 69.80
CA VAL A 70 38.95 -6.90 69.71
C VAL A 70 39.76 -6.57 68.46
N MET A 71 40.86 -7.31 68.22
CA MET A 71 41.71 -7.11 67.05
C MET A 71 40.95 -7.42 65.76
N LEU A 72 40.22 -8.54 65.68
CA LEU A 72 39.43 -8.88 64.50
C LEU A 72 38.34 -7.84 64.23
N GLY A 73 37.65 -7.36 65.27
CA GLY A 73 36.65 -6.29 65.14
C GLY A 73 37.25 -4.98 64.63
N ALA A 74 38.46 -4.62 65.05
CA ALA A 74 39.18 -3.46 64.53
C ALA A 74 39.64 -3.66 63.07
N VAL A 75 40.11 -4.87 62.72
CA VAL A 75 40.57 -5.24 61.37
C VAL A 75 39.42 -5.20 60.36
N ILE A 76 38.28 -5.83 60.67
CA ILE A 76 37.09 -5.87 59.79
C ILE A 76 36.50 -4.47 59.56
N ARG A 77 36.73 -3.52 60.47
CA ARG A 77 36.26 -2.14 60.31
C ARG A 77 37.00 -1.37 59.20
N PHE A 78 38.20 -1.80 58.84
CA PHE A 78 38.87 -1.29 57.66
C PHE A 78 38.30 -1.98 56.41
N PRO A 79 38.17 -1.27 55.27
CA PRO A 79 37.73 -1.86 54.01
C PRO A 79 38.83 -2.78 53.45
N LEU A 80 39.00 -3.95 54.07
CA LEU A 80 40.02 -4.92 53.69
C LEU A 80 39.52 -5.83 52.57
N ARG A 81 40.43 -6.23 51.69
CA ARG A 81 40.18 -7.28 50.70
C ARG A 81 39.83 -8.59 51.41
N ARG A 82 39.09 -9.47 50.73
CA ARG A 82 38.69 -10.80 51.22
C ARG A 82 39.85 -11.56 51.86
N THR A 83 41.07 -11.47 51.30
CA THR A 83 42.28 -12.10 51.83
C THR A 83 42.65 -11.61 53.24
N GLY A 84 42.54 -10.31 53.52
CA GLY A 84 42.78 -9.76 54.86
C GLY A 84 41.74 -10.24 55.86
N THR A 85 40.46 -10.28 55.45
CA THR A 85 39.37 -10.79 56.28
C THR A 85 39.53 -12.28 56.60
N TYR A 86 39.91 -13.11 55.61
CA TYR A 86 40.20 -14.53 55.82
C TYR A 86 41.38 -14.76 56.76
N LEU A 87 42.47 -13.99 56.59
CA LEU A 87 43.64 -14.09 57.45
C LEU A 87 43.31 -13.68 58.90
N GLY A 88 42.47 -12.67 59.08
CA GLY A 88 41.92 -12.27 60.38
C GLY A 88 41.10 -13.38 61.03
N TYR A 89 40.13 -13.97 60.32
CA TYR A 89 39.34 -15.08 60.84
C TYR A 89 40.18 -16.31 61.20
N LEU A 90 41.16 -16.64 60.35
CA LEU A 90 42.11 -17.74 60.59
C LEU A 90 42.91 -17.49 61.87
N GLY A 91 43.45 -16.28 62.04
CA GLY A 91 44.19 -15.90 63.24
C GLY A 91 43.33 -15.99 64.51
N THR A 92 42.08 -15.52 64.46
CA THR A 92 41.13 -15.65 65.59
C THR A 92 40.83 -17.11 65.90
N ALA A 93 40.59 -17.96 64.91
CA ALA A 93 40.35 -19.39 65.12
C ALA A 93 41.56 -20.08 65.79
N VAL A 94 42.78 -19.77 65.35
CA VAL A 94 44.02 -20.29 65.95
C VAL A 94 44.17 -19.81 67.40
N SER A 95 43.88 -18.55 67.71
CA SER A 95 43.92 -18.05 69.09
C SER A 95 42.86 -18.70 69.98
N VAL A 96 41.63 -18.90 69.50
CA VAL A 96 40.57 -19.60 70.24
C VAL A 96 40.98 -21.04 70.54
N LEU A 97 41.56 -21.75 69.57
CA LEU A 97 42.09 -23.10 69.78
C LEU A 97 43.20 -23.12 70.84
N GLY A 98 44.07 -22.11 70.85
CA GLY A 98 45.07 -21.93 71.90
C GLY A 98 44.45 -21.79 73.30
N VAL A 99 43.37 -21.02 73.44
CA VAL A 99 42.66 -20.86 74.73
C VAL A 99 41.94 -22.16 75.14
N VAL A 100 41.29 -22.86 74.21
CA VAL A 100 40.64 -24.14 74.51
C VAL A 100 41.67 -25.18 74.95
N TRP A 101 42.81 -25.22 74.27
CA TRP A 101 43.91 -26.12 74.63
C TRP A 101 44.48 -25.77 76.01
N PHE A 102 44.65 -24.49 76.33
CA PHE A 102 45.06 -24.02 77.65
C PHE A 102 44.14 -24.52 78.77
N VAL A 103 42.82 -24.39 78.61
CA VAL A 103 41.86 -24.85 79.62
C VAL A 103 41.90 -26.37 79.82
N ASN A 104 42.17 -27.14 78.77
CA ASN A 104 42.27 -28.60 78.85
C ASN A 104 43.55 -29.07 79.57
N VAL A 105 44.68 -28.37 79.38
CA VAL A 105 45.95 -28.72 80.03
C VAL A 105 45.97 -28.31 81.51
N PHE A 106 45.22 -27.27 81.89
CA PHE A 106 45.17 -26.74 83.26
C PHE A 106 43.74 -26.78 83.86
N PRO A 107 43.15 -27.97 84.10
CA PRO A 107 41.77 -28.09 84.55
C PRO A 107 41.56 -27.57 85.99
N ASP A 108 42.56 -27.71 86.87
CA ASP A 108 42.49 -27.33 88.29
C ASP A 108 42.91 -25.88 88.58
N GLY A 109 43.01 -25.06 87.53
CA GLY A 109 43.43 -23.66 87.62
C GLY A 109 44.93 -23.45 87.33
N TRP A 110 45.28 -22.24 86.92
CA TRP A 110 46.62 -21.90 86.45
C TRP A 110 47.54 -21.46 87.60
N LEU A 111 48.71 -22.10 87.70
CA LEU A 111 49.81 -21.68 88.57
C LEU A 111 50.91 -21.03 87.73
N THR A 112 51.44 -19.88 88.18
CA THR A 112 52.43 -19.08 87.43
C THR A 112 53.78 -19.78 87.22
N ALA A 113 54.03 -20.90 87.90
CA ALA A 113 55.26 -21.68 87.78
C ALA A 113 55.24 -22.76 86.67
N SER A 114 54.09 -23.03 86.04
CA SER A 114 53.88 -24.19 85.16
C SER A 114 53.27 -23.84 83.79
N GLY A 115 53.73 -22.77 83.12
CA GLY A 115 53.24 -22.44 81.79
C GLY A 115 53.74 -23.41 80.71
N ASP A 116 52.86 -23.88 79.82
CA ASP A 116 53.24 -24.64 78.62
C ASP A 116 53.61 -23.67 77.47
N PRO A 117 54.87 -23.67 77.00
CA PRO A 117 55.34 -22.75 75.97
C PRO A 117 54.68 -22.99 74.60
N ALA A 118 54.21 -24.21 74.30
CA ALA A 118 53.58 -24.52 73.03
C ALA A 118 52.19 -23.88 72.92
N VAL A 119 51.40 -23.91 74.01
CA VAL A 119 50.08 -23.28 74.07
C VAL A 119 50.18 -21.76 73.87
N ILE A 120 51.14 -21.12 74.53
CA ILE A 120 51.38 -19.67 74.42
C ILE A 120 51.83 -19.31 73.00
N THR A 121 52.65 -20.16 72.38
CA THR A 121 53.11 -19.96 71.00
C THR A 121 51.97 -20.03 70.00
N VAL A 122 51.08 -21.03 70.11
CA VAL A 122 49.89 -21.14 69.22
C VAL A 122 48.99 -19.91 69.36
N TYR A 123 48.71 -19.50 70.61
CA TYR A 123 47.91 -18.30 70.85
C TYR A 123 48.57 -17.03 70.26
N GLY A 124 49.89 -16.88 70.44
CA GLY A 124 50.67 -15.77 69.89
C GLY A 124 50.73 -15.74 68.37
N VAL A 125 50.84 -16.91 67.71
CA VAL A 125 50.76 -17.02 66.24
C VAL A 125 49.40 -16.57 65.72
N GLY A 126 48.32 -16.95 66.41
CA GLY A 126 46.97 -16.46 66.07
C GLY A 126 46.87 -14.93 66.12
N LEU A 127 47.38 -14.29 67.17
CA LEU A 127 47.41 -12.83 67.28
C LEU A 127 48.27 -12.16 66.20
N LEU A 128 49.42 -12.76 65.87
CA LEU A 128 50.30 -12.28 64.80
C LEU A 128 49.58 -12.27 63.44
N LEU A 129 48.84 -13.33 63.11
CA LEU A 129 48.09 -13.43 61.86
C LEU A 129 47.01 -12.32 61.75
N ILE A 130 46.29 -12.05 62.84
CA ILE A 130 45.31 -10.94 62.89
C ILE A 130 46.02 -9.59 62.71
N GLY A 131 47.19 -9.41 63.34
CA GLY A 131 48.00 -8.19 63.19
C GLY A 131 48.47 -7.95 61.76
N VAL A 132 48.97 -8.99 61.08
CA VAL A 132 49.41 -8.93 59.67
C VAL A 132 48.22 -8.62 58.75
N ALA A 133 47.04 -9.18 59.03
CA ALA A 133 45.82 -8.92 58.27
C ALA A 133 45.44 -7.43 58.28
N GLY A 134 45.55 -6.77 59.44
CA GLY A 134 45.20 -5.36 59.59
C GLY A 134 46.25 -4.37 59.09
N THR A 135 47.53 -4.75 59.09
CA THR A 135 48.64 -3.80 58.88
C THR A 135 49.36 -3.96 57.55
N VAL A 136 49.57 -5.21 57.09
CA VAL A 136 50.40 -5.50 55.90
C VAL A 136 49.55 -5.66 54.65
N VAL A 137 48.42 -6.37 54.76
CA VAL A 137 47.52 -6.62 53.62
C VAL A 137 47.04 -5.32 52.95
N PRO A 138 46.58 -4.28 53.69
CA PRO A 138 46.17 -3.03 53.04
C PRO A 138 47.33 -2.26 52.38
N LEU A 139 48.57 -2.40 52.84
CA LEU A 139 49.73 -1.75 52.22
C LEU A 139 50.17 -2.39 50.90
N LEU A 140 49.88 -3.68 50.73
CA LEU A 140 50.18 -4.44 49.50
C LEU A 140 49.04 -4.39 48.48
N SER A 141 47.89 -3.86 48.88
CA SER A 141 46.66 -3.87 48.09
C SER A 141 46.38 -2.45 47.59
N ASP A 142 46.83 -2.11 46.39
CA ASP A 142 46.61 -0.77 45.83
C ASP A 142 45.12 -0.59 45.47
N PRO A 143 44.40 0.39 46.07
CA PRO A 143 42.98 0.63 45.78
C PRO A 143 42.76 1.40 44.46
N VAL A 144 43.79 2.06 43.92
CA VAL A 144 43.63 2.98 42.78
C VAL A 144 43.38 2.25 41.46
N TYR A 145 43.95 1.07 41.24
CA TYR A 145 43.90 0.39 39.95
C TYR A 145 42.49 -0.15 39.58
N GLU A 146 41.76 -0.70 40.55
CA GLU A 146 40.42 -1.28 40.32
C GLU A 146 39.33 -0.20 40.15
N ASP A 147 39.48 0.98 40.79
CA ASP A 147 38.61 2.13 40.55
C ASP A 147 38.79 2.69 39.13
N TYR A 148 40.03 2.67 38.60
CA TYR A 148 40.32 3.08 37.23
C TYR A 148 39.72 2.15 36.18
N GLU A 149 39.80 0.82 36.37
CA GLU A 149 39.18 -0.13 35.46
C GLU A 149 37.66 0.02 35.43
N ARG A 150 37.02 0.15 36.60
CA ARG A 150 35.57 0.39 36.67
C ARG A 150 35.15 1.67 35.95
N MET A 151 35.84 2.80 36.21
CA MET A 151 35.52 4.06 35.53
C MET A 151 35.74 3.97 34.01
N ARG A 152 36.74 3.21 33.57
CA ARG A 152 36.99 2.98 32.15
C ARG A 152 35.86 2.16 31.52
N ASP A 153 35.39 1.12 32.19
CA ASP A 153 34.31 0.27 31.70
C ASP A 153 32.97 1.03 31.66
N GLU A 154 32.69 1.85 32.67
CA GLU A 154 31.52 2.73 32.70
C GLU A 154 31.57 3.77 31.56
N ALA A 155 32.73 4.37 31.30
CA ALA A 155 32.90 5.31 30.18
C ALA A 155 32.78 4.63 28.82
N ALA A 156 33.29 3.40 28.67
CA ALA A 156 33.13 2.61 27.46
C ALA A 156 31.66 2.23 27.22
N ALA A 157 30.94 1.82 28.27
CA ALA A 157 29.51 1.53 28.18
C ALA A 157 28.69 2.77 27.81
N ALA A 158 28.99 3.93 28.42
CA ALA A 158 28.34 5.19 28.09
C ALA A 158 28.59 5.61 26.62
N THR A 159 29.81 5.38 26.12
CA THR A 159 30.15 5.66 24.73
C THR A 159 29.38 4.75 23.77
N ALA A 160 29.31 3.45 24.05
CA ALA A 160 28.54 2.50 23.25
C ALA A 160 27.05 2.88 23.18
N THR A 161 26.45 3.28 24.32
CA THR A 161 25.05 3.75 24.32
C THR A 161 24.85 5.03 23.53
N ALA A 162 25.85 5.92 23.50
CA ALA A 162 25.78 7.15 22.72
C ALA A 162 25.94 6.90 21.21
N GLU A 163 26.76 5.91 20.83
CA GLU A 163 26.90 5.45 19.45
C GLU A 163 25.60 4.82 18.95
N GLU A 164 24.98 3.91 19.72
CA GLU A 164 23.68 3.31 19.39
C GLU A 164 22.58 4.39 19.21
N ALA A 165 22.50 5.36 20.13
CA ALA A 165 21.56 6.47 20.01
C ALA A 165 21.86 7.37 18.78
N GLY A 166 23.14 7.51 18.43
CA GLY A 166 23.58 8.23 17.24
C GLY A 166 23.16 7.54 15.94
N GLU A 167 23.27 6.21 15.89
CA GLU A 167 22.82 5.40 14.76
C GLU A 167 21.30 5.46 14.59
N GLU A 168 20.53 5.32 15.68
CA GLU A 168 19.07 5.45 15.66
C GLU A 168 18.65 6.84 15.14
N LEU A 169 19.28 7.90 15.65
CA LEU A 169 19.02 9.27 15.20
C LEU A 169 19.38 9.49 13.72
N ALA A 170 20.44 8.86 13.23
CA ALA A 170 20.83 8.93 11.82
C ALA A 170 19.80 8.20 10.93
N ALA A 171 19.30 7.05 11.37
CA ALA A 171 18.24 6.31 10.68
C ALA A 171 16.95 7.14 10.59
N THR A 172 16.49 7.71 11.72
CA THR A 172 15.30 8.57 11.73
C THR A 172 15.45 9.80 10.84
N ARG A 173 16.64 10.40 10.76
CA ARG A 173 16.90 11.51 9.83
C ARG A 173 16.84 11.08 8.36
N GLY A 174 17.30 9.87 8.04
CA GLY A 174 17.16 9.29 6.71
C GLY A 174 15.70 9.09 6.32
N GLU A 175 14.90 8.53 7.22
CA GLU A 175 13.45 8.37 7.01
C GLU A 175 12.72 9.71 6.83
N LEU A 176 13.09 10.72 7.62
CA LEU A 176 12.53 12.06 7.50
C LEU A 176 12.85 12.68 6.14
N ALA A 177 14.11 12.59 5.68
CA ALA A 177 14.51 13.12 4.38
C ALA A 177 13.81 12.41 3.21
N ALA A 178 13.60 11.09 3.30
CA ALA A 178 12.82 10.33 2.33
C ALA A 178 11.36 10.80 2.29
N THR A 179 10.74 10.96 3.46
CA THR A 179 9.36 11.45 3.60
C THR A 179 9.20 12.88 3.06
N GLU A 180 10.18 13.75 3.30
CA GLU A 180 10.19 15.11 2.76
C GLU A 180 10.25 15.12 1.23
N SER A 181 11.08 14.25 0.63
CA SER A 181 11.15 14.08 -0.83
C SER A 181 9.86 13.53 -1.42
N GLU A 182 9.23 12.55 -0.77
CA GLU A 182 7.93 12.01 -1.20
C GLU A 182 6.83 13.08 -1.14
N LEU A 183 6.84 13.91 -0.09
CA LEU A 183 5.90 15.00 0.06
C LEU A 183 6.08 16.09 -1.01
N GLU A 184 7.31 16.37 -1.42
CA GLU A 184 7.60 17.31 -2.50
C GLU A 184 7.08 16.78 -3.84
N ALA A 185 7.34 15.51 -4.17
CA ALA A 185 6.83 14.86 -5.37
C ALA A 185 5.28 14.85 -5.39
N ALA A 186 4.63 14.52 -4.26
CA ALA A 186 3.18 14.53 -4.17
C ALA A 186 2.57 15.94 -4.36
N ARG A 187 3.28 17.00 -3.95
CA ARG A 187 2.84 18.38 -4.19
C ARG A 187 2.97 18.79 -5.65
N GLU A 188 4.02 18.33 -6.32
CA GLU A 188 4.19 18.55 -7.77
C GLU A 188 3.08 17.84 -8.56
N ASP A 189 2.85 16.54 -8.29
CA ASP A 189 1.78 15.76 -8.90
C ASP A 189 0.39 16.41 -8.66
N LEU A 190 0.14 16.97 -7.47
CA LEU A 190 -1.08 17.70 -7.15
C LEU A 190 -1.22 18.98 -8.00
N SER A 191 -0.13 19.75 -8.13
CA SER A 191 -0.13 20.97 -8.94
C SER A 191 -0.40 20.69 -10.42
N GLU A 192 0.14 19.59 -10.97
CA GLU A 192 -0.12 19.15 -12.34
C GLU A 192 -1.60 18.76 -12.51
N THR A 193 -2.14 17.98 -11.56
CA THR A 193 -3.55 17.57 -11.57
C THR A 193 -4.50 18.77 -11.49
N GLU A 194 -4.16 19.78 -10.68
CA GLU A 194 -4.96 21.01 -10.60
C GLU A 194 -4.96 21.79 -11.93
N ALA A 195 -3.83 21.84 -12.64
CA ALA A 195 -3.73 22.48 -13.94
C ALA A 195 -4.54 21.72 -15.02
N ASP A 196 -4.47 20.40 -15.03
CA ASP A 196 -5.26 19.56 -15.95
C ASP A 196 -6.76 19.70 -15.70
N LEU A 197 -7.17 19.80 -14.43
CA LEU A 197 -8.56 20.02 -14.06
C LEU A 197 -9.06 21.39 -14.53
N GLU A 198 -8.22 22.42 -14.43
CA GLU A 198 -8.55 23.75 -14.94
C GLU A 198 -8.71 23.74 -16.46
N ALA A 199 -7.80 23.11 -17.20
CA ALA A 199 -7.90 22.94 -18.65
C ALA A 199 -9.18 22.19 -19.06
N THR A 200 -9.49 21.07 -18.38
CA THR A 200 -10.71 20.30 -18.61
C THR A 200 -11.97 21.13 -18.34
N ARG A 201 -11.94 21.99 -17.32
CA ARG A 201 -13.05 22.88 -16.97
C ARG A 201 -13.28 23.94 -18.04
N ASP A 202 -12.21 24.48 -18.61
CA ASP A 202 -12.29 25.42 -19.71
C ASP A 202 -12.85 24.77 -20.98
N GLU A 203 -12.41 23.54 -21.29
CA GLU A 203 -12.97 22.74 -22.39
C GLU A 203 -14.45 22.44 -22.19
N LEU A 204 -14.86 22.06 -20.98
CA LEU A 204 -16.27 21.85 -20.64
C LEU A 204 -17.07 23.14 -20.84
N THR A 205 -16.55 24.28 -20.37
CA THR A 205 -17.21 25.57 -20.54
C THR A 205 -17.36 25.93 -22.03
N ALA A 206 -16.34 25.65 -22.84
CA ALA A 206 -16.39 25.85 -24.29
C ALA A 206 -17.43 24.92 -24.95
N ALA A 207 -17.47 23.65 -24.55
CA ALA A 207 -18.45 22.68 -25.05
C ALA A 207 -19.89 23.08 -24.67
N GLU A 208 -20.11 23.52 -23.43
CA GLU A 208 -21.39 24.06 -22.97
C GLU A 208 -21.83 25.28 -23.80
N ALA A 209 -20.89 26.18 -24.12
CA ALA A 209 -21.16 27.33 -25.00
C ALA A 209 -21.54 26.90 -26.43
N VAL A 210 -20.87 25.87 -26.99
CA VAL A 210 -21.22 25.29 -28.29
C VAL A 210 -22.64 24.70 -28.24
N VAL A 211 -22.95 23.89 -27.22
CA VAL A 211 -24.30 23.31 -27.05
C VAL A 211 -25.36 24.40 -26.90
N ALA A 212 -25.08 25.46 -26.13
CA ALA A 212 -25.97 26.61 -26.00
C ALA A 212 -26.21 27.29 -27.36
N SER A 213 -25.16 27.45 -28.18
CA SER A 213 -25.28 28.03 -29.52
C SER A 213 -26.11 27.15 -30.48
N LEU A 214 -25.99 25.82 -30.39
CA LEU A 214 -26.80 24.88 -31.18
C LEU A 214 -28.29 24.94 -30.81
N ARG A 215 -28.61 25.30 -29.56
CA ARG A 215 -29.99 25.49 -29.10
C ARG A 215 -30.56 26.87 -29.48
N GLU A 216 -29.73 27.81 -29.91
CA GLU A 216 -30.18 29.15 -30.34
C GLU A 216 -30.73 29.11 -31.78
N SER A 217 -32.05 28.91 -31.92
CA SER A 217 -32.71 28.95 -33.24
C SER A 217 -33.04 30.38 -33.68
N LYS A 218 -32.56 30.76 -34.87
CA LYS A 218 -32.97 31.99 -35.59
C LYS A 218 -34.31 31.82 -36.35
N ALA A 219 -34.94 30.66 -36.23
CA ALA A 219 -36.19 30.33 -36.91
C ALA A 219 -37.26 29.85 -35.92
N ARG A 220 -38.52 30.07 -36.28
CA ARG A 220 -39.69 29.69 -35.48
C ARG A 220 -40.62 28.80 -36.31
N PHE A 221 -41.13 27.75 -35.68
CA PHE A 221 -42.21 26.96 -36.26
C PHE A 221 -43.56 27.67 -36.09
N GLU A 222 -44.29 27.74 -37.19
CA GLU A 222 -45.64 28.28 -37.26
C GLU A 222 -46.61 27.15 -37.62
N LEU A 223 -47.64 26.94 -36.81
CA LEU A 223 -48.74 26.03 -37.12
C LEU A 223 -49.90 26.84 -37.68
N PHE A 224 -50.37 26.51 -38.88
CA PHE A 224 -51.42 27.25 -39.58
C PHE A 224 -52.35 26.29 -40.34
N GLU A 225 -53.50 26.78 -40.78
CA GLU A 225 -54.39 26.03 -41.68
C GLU A 225 -54.19 26.52 -43.11
N ASP A 226 -54.11 25.57 -44.05
CA ASP A 226 -54.01 25.91 -45.47
C ASP A 226 -55.37 26.33 -46.06
N ALA A 227 -55.40 26.72 -47.34
CA ALA A 227 -56.62 27.14 -48.02
C ALA A 227 -57.71 26.04 -48.10
N SER A 228 -57.34 24.79 -47.84
CA SER A 228 -58.25 23.64 -47.78
C SER A 228 -58.69 23.30 -46.35
N GLY A 229 -58.33 24.13 -45.36
CA GLY A 229 -58.63 23.92 -43.94
C GLY A 229 -57.79 22.83 -43.28
N LYS A 230 -56.76 22.30 -43.94
CA LYS A 230 -55.89 21.27 -43.37
C LYS A 230 -54.76 21.91 -42.53
N PRO A 231 -54.51 21.44 -41.30
CA PRO A 231 -53.39 21.91 -40.49
C PRO A 231 -52.04 21.59 -41.13
N ARG A 232 -51.12 22.57 -41.12
CA ARG A 232 -49.74 22.46 -41.60
C ARG A 232 -48.78 23.19 -40.64
N TRP A 233 -47.52 22.76 -40.65
CA TRP A 233 -46.43 23.49 -40.01
C TRP A 233 -45.50 24.07 -41.07
N ARG A 234 -44.89 25.22 -40.77
CA ARG A 234 -43.76 25.78 -41.52
C ARG A 234 -42.72 26.35 -40.57
N LEU A 235 -41.45 26.25 -40.95
CA LEU A 235 -40.34 26.89 -40.25
C LEU A 235 -40.00 28.20 -40.94
N ARG A 236 -40.19 29.32 -40.23
CA ARG A 236 -39.89 30.66 -40.73
C ARG A 236 -38.64 31.20 -40.04
N HIS A 237 -37.64 31.56 -40.83
CA HIS A 237 -36.46 32.25 -40.32
C HIS A 237 -36.79 33.70 -39.96
N ARG A 238 -36.05 34.31 -39.02
CA ARG A 238 -36.29 35.70 -38.55
C ARG A 238 -36.27 36.77 -39.64
N ASN A 239 -35.68 36.49 -40.80
CA ASN A 239 -35.70 37.39 -41.96
C ASN A 239 -37.01 37.30 -42.77
N GLY A 240 -37.95 36.46 -42.35
CA GLY A 240 -39.23 36.26 -43.00
C GLY A 240 -39.28 35.11 -44.00
N ASN A 241 -38.15 34.49 -44.36
CA ASN A 241 -38.13 33.40 -45.35
C ASN A 241 -38.63 32.10 -44.72
N VAL A 242 -39.44 31.35 -45.49
CA VAL A 242 -39.80 29.97 -45.13
C VAL A 242 -38.65 29.06 -45.57
N ILE A 243 -38.14 28.27 -44.64
CA ILE A 243 -36.98 27.38 -44.85
C ILE A 243 -37.33 25.90 -44.79
N ALA A 244 -38.47 25.55 -44.19
CA ALA A 244 -39.04 24.20 -44.25
C ALA A 244 -40.56 24.28 -44.12
N THR A 245 -41.28 23.32 -44.71
CA THR A 245 -42.74 23.18 -44.60
C THR A 245 -43.12 21.71 -44.59
N ALA A 246 -44.25 21.39 -43.97
CA ALA A 246 -44.89 20.11 -44.21
C ALA A 246 -45.30 20.01 -45.70
N GLY A 247 -44.81 18.99 -46.40
CA GLY A 247 -45.14 18.75 -47.81
C GLY A 247 -46.65 18.52 -48.03
N GLN A 248 -47.31 17.84 -47.09
CA GLN A 248 -48.74 17.53 -47.14
C GLN A 248 -49.51 18.13 -45.95
N GLY A 249 -50.82 18.31 -46.12
CA GLY A 249 -51.73 18.81 -45.09
C GLY A 249 -52.15 17.69 -44.15
N TYR A 250 -51.99 17.90 -42.84
CA TYR A 250 -52.35 16.89 -41.84
C TYR A 250 -53.87 16.80 -41.66
N SER A 251 -54.35 15.65 -41.16
CA SER A 251 -55.76 15.41 -40.87
C SER A 251 -56.25 16.15 -39.61
N SER A 252 -55.35 16.53 -38.70
CA SER A 252 -55.69 17.25 -37.47
C SER A 252 -54.53 18.11 -36.96
N ARG A 253 -54.86 19.07 -36.08
CA ARG A 253 -53.88 19.97 -35.46
C ARG A 253 -52.89 19.21 -34.55
N GLY A 254 -53.37 18.17 -33.86
CA GLY A 254 -52.54 17.30 -33.02
C GLY A 254 -51.52 16.51 -33.84
N LYS A 255 -51.92 15.93 -34.97
CA LYS A 255 -51.01 15.22 -35.90
C LYS A 255 -49.96 16.17 -36.51
N ALA A 256 -50.33 17.41 -36.81
CA ALA A 256 -49.38 18.42 -37.26
C ALA A 256 -48.36 18.81 -36.17
N GLN A 257 -48.78 18.86 -34.89
CA GLN A 257 -47.87 19.09 -33.76
C GLN A 257 -46.93 17.90 -33.51
N GLN A 258 -47.42 16.66 -33.66
CA GLN A 258 -46.60 15.45 -33.57
C GLN A 258 -45.55 15.39 -34.68
N GLY A 259 -45.94 15.67 -35.93
CA GLY A 259 -45.02 15.76 -37.05
C GLY A 259 -43.95 16.83 -36.83
N LEU A 260 -44.34 17.99 -36.31
CA LEU A 260 -43.41 19.04 -35.89
C LEU A 260 -42.45 18.57 -34.79
N HIS A 261 -42.93 17.84 -33.80
CA HIS A 261 -42.11 17.32 -32.71
C HIS A 261 -41.06 16.32 -33.22
N SER A 262 -41.45 15.44 -34.14
CA SER A 262 -40.54 14.51 -34.81
C SER A 262 -39.42 15.24 -35.57
N VAL A 263 -39.77 16.29 -36.33
CA VAL A 263 -38.76 17.11 -37.02
C VAL A 263 -37.80 17.78 -36.04
N ARG A 264 -38.30 18.33 -34.92
CA ARG A 264 -37.44 18.95 -33.89
C ARG A 264 -36.46 17.96 -33.24
N ARG A 265 -36.90 16.71 -33.03
CA ARG A 265 -36.08 15.65 -32.43
C ARG A 265 -35.00 15.15 -33.40
N ASN A 266 -35.39 14.88 -34.64
CA ASN A 266 -34.53 14.17 -35.60
C ASN A 266 -33.64 15.11 -36.43
N ALA A 267 -33.95 16.40 -36.53
CA ALA A 267 -33.17 17.33 -37.36
C ALA A 267 -31.74 17.56 -36.83
N LEU A 268 -31.54 17.57 -35.51
CA LEU A 268 -30.22 17.78 -34.89
C LEU A 268 -29.44 16.45 -34.86
N GLY A 269 -28.97 16.00 -36.03
CA GLY A 269 -28.26 14.73 -36.21
C GLY A 269 -28.54 14.02 -37.53
N ALA A 270 -29.53 14.46 -38.30
CA ALA A 270 -29.81 13.93 -39.62
C ALA A 270 -28.65 14.22 -40.60
N GLY A 271 -28.10 13.17 -41.21
CA GLY A 271 -27.06 13.27 -42.24
C GLY A 271 -27.59 13.84 -43.57
N LEU A 272 -26.72 14.49 -44.35
CA LEU A 272 -27.04 15.00 -45.68
C LEU A 272 -26.80 13.90 -46.73
N LEU A 273 -27.87 13.41 -47.36
CA LEU A 273 -27.78 12.54 -48.54
C LEU A 273 -27.95 13.39 -49.81
N ARG A 274 -26.90 13.49 -50.64
CA ARG A 274 -26.98 14.14 -51.95
C ARG A 274 -27.51 13.14 -52.98
N ILE A 275 -28.75 13.31 -53.39
CA ILE A 275 -29.33 12.56 -54.52
C ILE A 275 -29.21 13.46 -55.76
N GLU A 276 -28.45 13.01 -56.76
CA GLU A 276 -28.36 13.70 -58.06
C GLU A 276 -29.45 13.20 -58.99
N THR A 277 -30.63 13.81 -58.91
CA THR A 277 -31.73 13.53 -59.84
C THR A 277 -31.56 14.38 -61.12
N PRO A 278 -31.55 13.79 -62.32
CA PRO A 278 -31.55 14.54 -63.58
C PRO A 278 -32.77 15.48 -63.67
N VAL A 279 -32.59 16.68 -64.21
CA VAL A 279 -33.59 17.77 -64.20
C VAL A 279 -34.94 17.37 -64.83
N GLU A 280 -34.95 16.46 -65.79
CA GLU A 280 -36.19 16.00 -66.43
C GLU A 280 -37.03 15.05 -65.54
N GLU A 281 -36.40 14.33 -64.61
CA GLU A 281 -37.10 13.43 -63.67
C GLU A 281 -37.58 14.18 -62.41
N ALA A 282 -36.84 15.21 -61.96
CA ALA A 282 -37.25 16.03 -60.82
C ALA A 282 -38.55 16.83 -61.08
N ALA A 283 -38.84 17.16 -62.34
CA ALA A 283 -40.09 17.82 -62.73
C ALA A 283 -41.31 16.88 -62.70
N ALA A 284 -41.11 15.56 -62.82
CA ALA A 284 -42.20 14.57 -62.76
C ALA A 284 -42.59 14.18 -61.33
N VAL A 285 -41.68 14.32 -60.36
CA VAL A 285 -41.91 13.99 -58.93
C VAL A 285 -42.68 15.09 -58.19
N ALA A 286 -42.75 16.31 -58.74
CA ALA A 286 -43.42 17.44 -58.10
C ALA A 286 -44.97 17.33 -58.07
N ASP A 287 -45.57 16.36 -58.77
CA ASP A 287 -47.03 16.19 -58.92
C ASP A 287 -47.55 14.80 -58.47
N ASP A 288 -46.73 13.99 -57.79
CA ASP A 288 -47.14 12.62 -57.41
C ASP A 288 -47.83 12.56 -56.03
N ASP A 289 -49.16 12.69 -56.03
CA ASP A 289 -50.06 12.12 -55.01
C ASP A 289 -50.12 10.58 -55.19
N GLY A 290 -48.97 9.92 -55.06
CA GLY A 290 -48.87 8.46 -55.08
C GLY A 290 -49.54 7.85 -53.83
N PRO A 291 -50.16 6.66 -53.94
CA PRO A 291 -50.77 6.00 -52.78
C PRO A 291 -49.70 5.66 -51.72
N GLU A 292 -50.05 5.86 -50.45
CA GLU A 292 -49.21 5.56 -49.29
C GLU A 292 -48.56 4.16 -49.42
N PRO A 293 -47.26 4.01 -49.06
CA PRO A 293 -46.69 2.69 -48.84
C PRO A 293 -47.49 1.97 -47.76
N THR A 294 -47.90 0.73 -48.00
CA THR A 294 -48.75 -0.06 -47.10
C THR A 294 -48.12 -0.41 -45.74
N ASP A 295 -46.89 0.05 -45.49
CA ASP A 295 -46.15 -0.18 -44.25
C ASP A 295 -46.02 1.09 -43.38
N ALA A 296 -46.77 2.16 -43.70
CA ALA A 296 -46.94 3.30 -42.80
C ALA A 296 -47.94 2.99 -41.67
N THR A 297 -47.68 1.94 -40.89
CA THR A 297 -48.32 1.84 -39.58
C THR A 297 -47.64 2.88 -38.69
N ASP A 298 -48.40 3.90 -38.27
CA ASP A 298 -47.99 4.95 -37.31
C ASP A 298 -47.07 4.33 -36.24
N PRO A 299 -45.80 4.77 -36.07
CA PRO A 299 -45.08 4.40 -34.87
C PRO A 299 -45.82 5.03 -33.68
N ASP A 300 -46.25 4.20 -32.74
CA ASP A 300 -46.80 4.64 -31.45
C ASP A 300 -45.71 5.39 -30.70
N VAL A 301 -45.67 6.72 -30.88
CA VAL A 301 -44.77 7.58 -30.12
C VAL A 301 -45.42 7.86 -28.78
N ALA A 302 -45.12 6.99 -27.81
CA ALA A 302 -45.32 7.26 -26.39
C ALA A 302 -44.63 8.60 -26.01
N ILE A 303 -45.37 9.42 -25.26
CA ILE A 303 -44.86 10.65 -24.66
C ILE A 303 -44.27 10.23 -23.32
N PRO A 304 -42.95 10.35 -23.07
CA PRO A 304 -42.41 10.02 -21.76
C PRO A 304 -42.92 11.05 -20.75
N ASP A 305 -43.61 10.56 -19.72
CA ASP A 305 -43.92 11.30 -18.49
C ASP A 305 -42.59 11.45 -17.72
N GLU A 306 -42.22 12.67 -17.29
CA GLU A 306 -40.96 12.93 -16.56
C GLU A 306 -40.93 12.30 -15.15
N THR A 307 -41.92 11.48 -14.80
CA THR A 307 -42.03 10.74 -13.54
C THR A 307 -41.83 9.23 -13.66
N GLU A 308 -41.67 8.69 -14.88
CA GLU A 308 -41.38 7.28 -15.14
C GLU A 308 -39.94 7.09 -15.65
N GLY A 309 -39.28 6.01 -15.24
CA GLY A 309 -37.96 5.64 -15.77
C GLY A 309 -38.00 5.42 -17.28
N PRO A 310 -36.85 5.34 -17.98
CA PRO A 310 -36.85 5.06 -19.41
C PRO A 310 -37.68 3.81 -19.70
N GLU A 311 -38.67 3.89 -20.60
CA GLU A 311 -39.46 2.72 -21.03
C GLU A 311 -38.50 1.65 -21.55
N SER A 312 -38.66 0.43 -21.06
CA SER A 312 -37.82 -0.70 -21.42
C SER A 312 -38.70 -1.84 -21.86
N ASP A 313 -38.45 -2.35 -23.05
CA ASP A 313 -39.09 -3.54 -23.61
C ASP A 313 -38.36 -4.82 -23.15
N ALA A 314 -37.61 -4.73 -22.05
CA ALA A 314 -36.85 -5.85 -21.51
C ALA A 314 -36.94 -5.93 -19.98
N THR A 315 -36.83 -7.15 -19.47
CA THR A 315 -36.88 -7.46 -18.06
C THR A 315 -35.60 -8.17 -17.63
N PHE A 316 -35.02 -7.75 -16.50
CA PHE A 316 -33.95 -8.50 -15.84
C PHE A 316 -34.52 -9.66 -15.05
N GLU A 317 -34.17 -10.88 -15.45
CA GLU A 317 -34.49 -12.11 -14.71
C GLU A 317 -33.32 -12.46 -13.78
N LEU A 318 -33.55 -12.49 -12.47
CA LEU A 318 -32.59 -12.94 -11.47
C LEU A 318 -32.88 -14.40 -11.09
N TYR A 319 -31.92 -15.30 -11.30
CA TYR A 319 -32.12 -16.75 -11.09
C TYR A 319 -30.89 -17.41 -10.46
N ALA A 320 -31.08 -18.55 -9.79
CA ALA A 320 -29.99 -19.42 -9.35
C ALA A 320 -29.74 -20.48 -10.42
N ASP A 321 -28.47 -20.70 -10.78
CA ASP A 321 -28.08 -21.72 -11.74
C ASP A 321 -27.96 -23.11 -11.09
N ALA A 322 -27.56 -24.11 -11.89
CA ALA A 322 -27.39 -25.48 -11.42
C ALA A 322 -26.24 -25.68 -10.41
N ALA A 323 -25.37 -24.68 -10.23
CA ALA A 323 -24.27 -24.66 -9.28
C ALA A 323 -24.59 -23.86 -8.01
N ASP A 324 -25.87 -23.49 -7.79
CA ASP A 324 -26.33 -22.61 -6.71
C ASP A 324 -25.71 -21.18 -6.77
N GLU A 325 -25.18 -20.78 -7.93
CA GLU A 325 -24.70 -19.42 -8.16
C GLU A 325 -25.82 -18.54 -8.71
N TRP A 326 -25.92 -17.31 -8.22
CA TRP A 326 -26.90 -16.34 -8.67
C TRP A 326 -26.44 -15.65 -9.94
N ARG A 327 -27.30 -15.62 -10.95
CA ARG A 327 -27.08 -14.98 -12.25
C ARG A 327 -28.21 -14.01 -12.57
N PHE A 328 -27.97 -13.13 -13.53
CA PHE A 328 -29.01 -12.28 -14.11
C PHE A 328 -28.92 -12.30 -15.63
N ARG A 329 -30.07 -12.23 -16.29
CA ARG A 329 -30.13 -12.02 -17.75
C ARG A 329 -31.15 -10.95 -18.09
N LEU A 330 -30.85 -10.15 -19.11
CA LEU A 330 -31.76 -9.19 -19.67
C LEU A 330 -32.50 -9.86 -20.83
N ARG A 331 -33.81 -10.03 -20.67
CA ARG A 331 -34.67 -10.65 -21.65
C ARG A 331 -35.60 -9.62 -22.25
N HIS A 332 -35.53 -9.46 -23.57
CA HIS A 332 -36.47 -8.60 -24.29
C HIS A 332 -37.85 -9.27 -24.40
N ASP A 333 -38.91 -8.49 -24.54
CA ASP A 333 -40.31 -8.97 -24.57
C ASP A 333 -40.61 -9.88 -25.78
N ASN A 334 -39.78 -9.79 -26.83
CA ASN A 334 -39.78 -10.73 -27.96
C ASN A 334 -39.27 -12.14 -27.58
N GLY A 335 -38.79 -12.33 -26.35
CA GLY A 335 -38.29 -13.58 -25.80
C GLY A 335 -36.79 -13.79 -25.95
N GLU A 336 -36.06 -12.89 -26.61
CA GLU A 336 -34.62 -12.93 -26.87
C GLU A 336 -33.80 -12.52 -25.65
N ILE A 337 -32.67 -13.20 -25.42
CA ILE A 337 -31.72 -12.82 -24.38
C ILE A 337 -30.75 -11.83 -24.99
N VAL A 338 -30.83 -10.57 -24.55
CA VAL A 338 -30.01 -9.51 -25.09
C VAL A 338 -28.75 -9.27 -24.25
N GLY A 339 -28.63 -9.88 -23.07
CA GLY A 339 -27.38 -9.94 -22.30
C GLY A 339 -27.48 -10.80 -21.03
N ASP A 340 -26.35 -11.38 -20.59
CA ASP A 340 -26.24 -12.20 -19.37
C ASP A 340 -25.14 -11.67 -18.44
N SER A 341 -25.23 -12.05 -17.17
CA SER A 341 -24.15 -11.96 -16.19
C SER A 341 -22.97 -12.83 -16.61
N GLY A 342 -21.84 -12.19 -16.95
CA GLY A 342 -20.64 -12.91 -17.37
C GLY A 342 -19.95 -13.74 -16.29
N GLU A 343 -20.48 -13.73 -15.05
CA GLU A 343 -20.03 -14.55 -13.93
C GLU A 343 -21.21 -14.96 -13.03
N GLY A 344 -21.04 -16.06 -12.31
CA GLY A 344 -21.98 -16.50 -11.27
C GLY A 344 -21.66 -15.85 -9.92
N TYR A 345 -22.67 -15.36 -9.22
CA TYR A 345 -22.51 -14.69 -7.93
C TYR A 345 -22.84 -15.63 -6.77
N ALA A 346 -21.96 -15.71 -5.78
CA ALA A 346 -22.18 -16.54 -4.58
C ALA A 346 -23.43 -16.17 -3.74
N SER A 347 -24.10 -15.04 -4.03
CA SER A 347 -25.36 -14.68 -3.37
C SER A 347 -26.22 -13.74 -4.21
N LYS A 348 -27.54 -13.82 -3.99
CA LYS A 348 -28.56 -12.92 -4.54
C LYS A 348 -28.22 -11.44 -4.37
N SER A 349 -27.74 -11.07 -3.17
CA SER A 349 -27.37 -9.70 -2.85
C SER A 349 -26.14 -9.22 -3.63
N ASN A 350 -25.24 -10.13 -4.03
CA ASN A 350 -24.12 -9.80 -4.91
C ASN A 350 -24.61 -9.56 -6.34
N ALA A 351 -25.48 -10.45 -6.86
CA ALA A 351 -26.09 -10.30 -8.17
C ALA A 351 -26.87 -8.98 -8.30
N LYS A 352 -27.68 -8.61 -7.29
CA LYS A 352 -28.39 -7.31 -7.28
C LYS A 352 -27.45 -6.10 -7.27
N ARG A 353 -26.32 -6.19 -6.56
CA ARG A 353 -25.30 -5.12 -6.55
C ARG A 353 -24.58 -5.02 -7.89
N ALA A 354 -24.27 -6.14 -8.52
CA ALA A 354 -23.70 -6.17 -9.86
C ALA A 354 -24.68 -5.57 -10.88
N LEU A 355 -25.97 -5.91 -10.78
CA LEU A 355 -27.02 -5.38 -11.63
C LEU A 355 -27.17 -3.85 -11.49
N SER A 356 -27.12 -3.31 -10.26
CA SER A 356 -27.13 -1.85 -10.05
C SER A 356 -25.95 -1.19 -10.76
N LYS A 357 -24.74 -1.77 -10.61
CA LYS A 357 -23.56 -1.25 -11.31
C LYS A 357 -23.71 -1.33 -12.83
N LEU A 358 -24.26 -2.42 -13.37
CA LEU A 358 -24.54 -2.53 -14.80
C LEU A 358 -25.40 -1.36 -15.28
N ARG A 359 -26.52 -1.08 -14.60
CA ARG A 359 -27.41 0.05 -14.94
C ARG A 359 -26.71 1.41 -14.91
N ASP A 360 -25.87 1.64 -13.91
CA ASP A 360 -25.13 2.91 -13.77
C ASP A 360 -24.11 3.13 -14.89
N HIS A 361 -23.57 2.06 -15.47
CA HIS A 361 -22.48 2.14 -16.44
C HIS A 361 -22.94 1.96 -17.89
N VAL A 362 -24.03 1.24 -18.13
CA VAL A 362 -24.46 0.86 -19.48
C VAL A 362 -24.83 2.05 -20.37
N ALA A 363 -25.44 3.09 -19.79
CA ALA A 363 -25.89 4.29 -20.53
C ALA A 363 -24.72 5.20 -20.93
N ALA A 364 -23.63 5.19 -20.17
CA ALA A 364 -22.44 6.01 -20.40
C ALA A 364 -21.28 5.23 -21.08
N ALA A 365 -21.44 3.92 -21.30
CA ALA A 365 -20.39 3.08 -21.85
C ALA A 365 -20.17 3.35 -23.33
N ASP A 366 -18.94 3.70 -23.73
CA ASP A 366 -18.57 3.89 -25.13
C ASP A 366 -18.43 2.55 -25.88
N TYR A 367 -18.56 2.61 -27.21
CA TYR A 367 -18.24 1.48 -28.09
C TYR A 367 -16.72 1.40 -28.23
N LEU A 368 -16.12 0.33 -27.72
CA LEU A 368 -14.70 0.05 -27.90
C LEU A 368 -14.49 -0.44 -29.34
N ARG A 369 -14.03 0.44 -30.25
CA ARG A 369 -13.60 0.02 -31.58
C ARG A 369 -12.07 -0.10 -31.59
N ILE A 370 -11.59 -1.33 -31.74
CA ILE A 370 -10.21 -1.63 -32.10
C ILE A 370 -10.19 -1.72 -33.63
N ASP A 371 -9.66 -0.71 -34.32
CA ASP A 371 -9.62 -0.66 -35.79
C ASP A 371 -8.40 0.16 -36.27
N PRO A 372 -7.32 -0.49 -36.75
CA PRO A 372 -6.99 -1.91 -36.59
C PRO A 372 -6.36 -2.24 -35.23
N ALA A 373 -5.92 -1.23 -34.47
CA ALA A 373 -5.35 -1.41 -33.12
C ALA A 373 -5.82 -0.31 -32.16
N ALA A 374 -5.77 -0.59 -30.86
CA ALA A 374 -6.11 0.35 -29.81
C ALA A 374 -5.20 0.15 -28.61
N PHE A 375 -4.95 1.23 -27.87
CA PHE A 375 -4.19 1.15 -26.63
C PHE A 375 -5.10 0.82 -25.45
N GLU A 376 -4.79 -0.24 -24.72
CA GLU A 376 -5.42 -0.60 -23.44
C GLU A 376 -4.51 -0.16 -22.29
N VAL A 377 -4.99 0.74 -21.44
CA VAL A 377 -4.32 1.13 -20.19
C VAL A 377 -4.94 0.34 -19.04
N PHE A 378 -4.13 -0.40 -18.27
CA PHE A 378 -4.58 -1.27 -17.19
C PHE A 378 -3.65 -1.19 -15.97
N GLU A 379 -4.17 -1.55 -14.80
CA GLU A 379 -3.38 -1.73 -13.58
C GLU A 379 -2.94 -3.21 -13.51
N ASP A 380 -1.66 -3.45 -13.26
CA ASP A 380 -1.11 -4.80 -13.13
C ASP A 380 -1.23 -5.35 -11.70
N ALA A 381 -0.75 -6.57 -11.47
CA ALA A 381 -0.81 -7.22 -10.15
C ALA A 381 0.06 -6.54 -9.08
N ALA A 382 1.00 -5.67 -9.47
CA ALA A 382 1.84 -4.88 -8.59
C ALA A 382 1.27 -3.49 -8.30
N SER A 383 0.04 -3.20 -8.74
CA SER A 383 -0.58 -1.88 -8.69
C SER A 383 0.16 -0.80 -9.48
N GLU A 384 0.93 -1.20 -10.49
CA GLU A 384 1.52 -0.28 -11.45
C GLU A 384 0.61 -0.17 -12.69
N TYR A 385 0.53 1.02 -13.26
CA TYR A 385 -0.21 1.24 -14.50
C TYR A 385 0.66 0.86 -15.68
N ARG A 386 0.11 0.10 -16.62
CA ARG A 386 0.76 -0.28 -17.87
C ARG A 386 -0.17 0.00 -19.03
N TRP A 387 0.40 0.10 -20.22
CA TRP A 387 -0.39 0.14 -21.44
C TRP A 387 0.09 -0.95 -22.39
N ARG A 388 -0.81 -1.45 -23.23
CA ARG A 388 -0.51 -2.35 -24.35
C ARG A 388 -1.26 -1.92 -25.59
N LEU A 389 -0.61 -2.01 -26.74
CA LEU A 389 -1.24 -1.82 -28.04
C LEU A 389 -1.77 -3.18 -28.50
N VAL A 390 -3.10 -3.28 -28.58
CA VAL A 390 -3.82 -4.50 -28.94
C VAL A 390 -4.37 -4.34 -30.35
N HIS A 391 -4.01 -5.27 -31.22
CA HIS A 391 -4.60 -5.34 -32.56
C HIS A 391 -5.98 -6.02 -32.51
N GLN A 392 -6.85 -5.77 -33.49
CA GLN A 392 -8.23 -6.29 -33.55
C GLN A 392 -8.35 -7.82 -33.50
N ASN A 393 -7.26 -8.55 -33.75
CA ASN A 393 -7.18 -10.02 -33.60
C ASN A 393 -6.79 -10.46 -32.17
N GLY A 394 -6.71 -9.53 -31.21
CA GLY A 394 -6.35 -9.79 -29.82
C GLY A 394 -4.85 -9.88 -29.54
N ASN A 395 -3.98 -9.79 -30.56
CA ASN A 395 -2.54 -9.84 -30.35
C ASN A 395 -2.01 -8.53 -29.78
N VAL A 396 -1.20 -8.63 -28.73
CA VAL A 396 -0.39 -7.52 -28.24
C VAL A 396 0.78 -7.34 -29.19
N ILE A 397 0.87 -6.14 -29.77
CA ILE A 397 1.92 -5.80 -30.73
C ILE A 397 2.98 -4.87 -30.13
N ALA A 398 2.66 -4.15 -29.04
CA ALA A 398 3.59 -3.36 -28.25
C ALA A 398 3.08 -3.25 -26.80
N ASP A 399 3.99 -3.06 -25.84
CA ASP A 399 3.64 -2.67 -24.47
C ASP A 399 4.64 -1.65 -23.88
N SER A 400 4.33 -1.15 -22.69
CA SER A 400 5.10 -0.10 -22.03
C SER A 400 6.48 -0.53 -21.54
N GLY A 401 6.76 -1.84 -21.43
CA GLY A 401 7.97 -2.44 -20.87
C GLY A 401 8.18 -2.23 -19.36
N GLN A 402 7.67 -1.12 -18.84
CA GLN A 402 7.74 -0.71 -17.43
C GLN A 402 6.35 -0.41 -16.86
N GLY A 403 6.25 -0.48 -15.54
CA GLY A 403 5.09 -0.03 -14.79
C GLY A 403 5.22 1.45 -14.46
N TYR A 404 4.11 2.18 -14.55
CA TYR A 404 4.01 3.58 -14.20
C TYR A 404 3.32 3.74 -12.85
N ALA A 405 3.78 4.69 -12.04
CA ALA A 405 3.20 4.97 -10.73
C ALA A 405 1.76 5.54 -10.81
N SER A 406 1.35 6.06 -11.97
CA SER A 406 0.01 6.61 -12.16
C SER A 406 -0.50 6.40 -13.58
N ARG A 407 -1.82 6.40 -13.72
CA ARG A 407 -2.51 6.34 -15.02
C ARG A 407 -2.12 7.49 -15.94
N SER A 408 -1.92 8.69 -15.39
CA SER A 408 -1.47 9.86 -16.16
C SER A 408 -0.08 9.63 -16.76
N LYS A 409 0.86 9.10 -15.97
CA LYS A 409 2.20 8.73 -16.47
C LYS A 409 2.15 7.64 -17.54
N ALA A 410 1.25 6.66 -17.41
CA ALA A 410 1.03 5.66 -18.45
C ALA A 410 0.44 6.27 -19.74
N GLN A 411 -0.48 7.24 -19.61
CA GLN A 411 -1.05 7.98 -20.73
C GLN A 411 0.00 8.83 -21.45
N GLN A 412 0.84 9.56 -20.70
CA GLN A 412 1.97 10.31 -21.26
C GLN A 412 2.96 9.40 -22.01
N GLY A 413 3.24 8.21 -21.46
CA GLY A 413 4.05 7.19 -22.13
C GLY A 413 3.44 6.72 -23.46
N LEU A 414 2.15 6.42 -23.47
CA LEU A 414 1.39 6.06 -24.66
C LEU A 414 1.37 7.19 -25.71
N ASP A 415 1.12 8.44 -25.28
CA ASP A 415 1.07 9.59 -26.20
C ASP A 415 2.44 9.89 -26.80
N SER A 416 3.52 9.61 -26.06
CA SER A 416 4.89 9.62 -26.58
C SER A 416 5.08 8.57 -27.69
N VAL A 417 4.55 7.35 -27.52
CA VAL A 417 4.59 6.33 -28.58
C VAL A 417 3.75 6.74 -29.78
N ARG A 418 2.54 7.26 -29.58
CA ARG A 418 1.66 7.76 -30.67
C ARG A 418 2.38 8.83 -31.50
N SER A 419 3.10 9.73 -30.84
CA SER A 419 3.77 10.87 -31.48
C SER A 419 5.07 10.50 -32.19
N ASN A 420 5.75 9.42 -31.78
CA ASN A 420 7.09 9.09 -32.29
C ASN A 420 7.14 7.80 -33.12
N ALA A 421 6.22 6.86 -32.95
CA ALA A 421 6.32 5.55 -33.61
C ALA A 421 6.22 5.62 -35.14
N GLY A 422 5.37 6.51 -35.69
CA GLY A 422 5.13 6.59 -37.13
C GLY A 422 6.33 7.06 -37.95
N GLY A 423 7.22 7.85 -37.35
CA GLY A 423 8.40 8.42 -38.03
C GLY A 423 9.75 7.97 -37.47
N ALA A 424 9.77 7.22 -36.37
CA ALA A 424 10.98 6.74 -35.71
C ALA A 424 11.86 5.95 -36.67
N GLY A 425 13.18 6.07 -36.58
CA GLY A 425 14.13 5.22 -37.33
C GLY A 425 14.13 3.77 -36.83
N LEU A 426 14.85 2.88 -37.51
CA LEU A 426 15.15 1.51 -37.06
C LEU A 426 16.66 1.30 -37.08
N GLU A 427 17.23 0.87 -35.96
CA GLU A 427 18.64 0.56 -35.78
C GLU A 427 18.83 -0.86 -35.23
N PHE A 428 19.98 -1.45 -35.54
CA PHE A 428 20.39 -2.79 -35.10
C PHE A 428 21.69 -2.67 -34.30
N PRO A 429 21.63 -2.42 -32.97
CA PRO A 429 22.82 -2.12 -32.17
C PRO A 429 23.84 -3.26 -32.09
N ASP A 430 23.38 -4.51 -32.31
CA ASP A 430 24.21 -5.71 -32.23
C ASP A 430 24.64 -6.27 -33.60
N ASP A 431 24.19 -5.65 -34.70
CA ASP A 431 24.51 -6.07 -36.08
C ASP A 431 24.94 -4.87 -36.94
N GLU A 432 26.26 -4.68 -37.08
CA GLU A 432 26.84 -3.60 -37.91
C GLU A 432 26.66 -3.82 -39.41
N GLU A 433 26.29 -5.04 -39.85
CA GLU A 433 26.03 -5.36 -41.27
C GLU A 433 24.56 -5.13 -41.65
N ALA A 434 23.65 -5.04 -40.69
CA ALA A 434 22.23 -4.81 -40.92
C ALA A 434 21.94 -3.36 -41.36
N GLU A 435 21.22 -3.21 -42.49
CA GLU A 435 20.80 -1.90 -42.99
C GLU A 435 19.59 -1.38 -42.19
N GLY A 436 19.84 -0.44 -41.28
CA GLY A 436 18.79 0.29 -40.56
C GLY A 436 17.95 1.22 -41.47
N ARG A 437 16.89 1.77 -40.90
CA ARG A 437 16.03 2.77 -41.55
C ARG A 437 16.20 4.13 -40.86
N ALA A 438 16.59 5.15 -41.63
CA ALA A 438 16.58 6.52 -41.11
C ALA A 438 15.14 6.96 -40.78
N GLY A 439 14.95 7.63 -39.64
CA GLY A 439 13.69 8.27 -39.29
C GLY A 439 13.39 9.49 -40.18
N ASP A 440 12.18 10.01 -40.08
CA ASP A 440 11.74 11.21 -40.80
C ASP A 440 12.34 12.52 -40.27
N GLY A 441 12.98 12.48 -39.10
CA GLY A 441 13.58 13.63 -38.42
C GLY A 441 12.60 14.46 -37.59
N GLU A 442 11.31 14.13 -37.60
CA GLU A 442 10.29 14.71 -36.72
C GLU A 442 10.14 13.90 -35.44
N SER A 443 10.31 12.58 -35.54
CA SER A 443 10.31 11.67 -34.41
C SER A 443 11.55 11.83 -33.54
N LYS A 444 11.35 11.90 -32.22
CA LYS A 444 12.40 11.97 -31.18
C LYS A 444 12.69 10.60 -30.58
N ALA A 445 12.45 9.55 -31.35
CA ALA A 445 12.68 8.19 -30.92
C ALA A 445 13.15 7.32 -32.08
N THR A 446 13.86 6.26 -31.73
CA THR A 446 14.41 5.28 -32.66
C THR A 446 14.05 3.89 -32.17
N PHE A 447 13.55 3.04 -33.06
CA PHE A 447 13.41 1.62 -32.81
C PHE A 447 14.78 0.96 -32.82
N GLU A 448 15.09 0.18 -31.80
CA GLU A 448 16.27 -0.67 -31.74
C GLU A 448 15.80 -2.13 -31.76
N ALA A 449 16.16 -2.88 -32.80
CA ALA A 449 15.92 -4.31 -32.91
C ALA A 449 17.20 -5.08 -32.56
N TYR A 450 17.12 -5.99 -31.59
CA TYR A 450 18.27 -6.69 -31.03
C TYR A 450 17.95 -8.13 -30.66
N GLU A 451 18.97 -8.99 -30.62
CA GLU A 451 18.83 -10.38 -30.19
C GLU A 451 19.03 -10.47 -28.67
N ASP A 452 18.04 -11.04 -27.96
CA ASP A 452 18.14 -11.26 -26.52
C ASP A 452 19.07 -12.44 -26.20
N ARG A 453 19.45 -12.59 -24.91
CA ARG A 453 20.34 -13.68 -24.47
C ARG A 453 19.80 -15.09 -24.75
N GLY A 454 18.51 -15.21 -25.03
CA GLY A 454 17.83 -16.46 -25.37
C GLY A 454 17.79 -16.74 -26.88
N GLY A 455 18.43 -15.91 -27.70
CA GLY A 455 18.44 -16.02 -29.16
C GLY A 455 17.11 -15.61 -29.81
N LYS A 456 16.29 -14.82 -29.11
CA LYS A 456 15.05 -14.27 -29.64
C LYS A 456 15.23 -12.81 -29.98
N TRP A 457 14.70 -12.40 -31.11
CA TRP A 457 14.71 -11.01 -31.53
C TRP A 457 13.66 -10.20 -30.76
N ARG A 458 14.03 -9.03 -30.30
CA ARG A 458 13.17 -8.08 -29.61
C ARG A 458 13.37 -6.71 -30.21
N TRP A 459 12.40 -5.85 -30.02
CA TRP A 459 12.56 -4.44 -30.34
C TRP A 459 12.18 -3.59 -29.14
N ARG A 460 12.79 -2.41 -29.04
CA ARG A 460 12.43 -1.35 -28.11
C ARG A 460 12.40 -0.02 -28.83
N LEU A 461 11.49 0.86 -28.46
CA LEU A 461 11.45 2.24 -28.94
C LEU A 461 12.12 3.13 -27.90
N VAL A 462 13.25 3.72 -28.27
CA VAL A 462 14.09 4.53 -27.38
C VAL A 462 13.93 5.99 -27.77
N HIS A 463 13.49 6.82 -26.84
CA HIS A 463 13.44 8.27 -27.04
C HIS A 463 14.86 8.86 -26.97
N ASP A 464 15.11 10.00 -27.61
CA ASP A 464 16.40 10.72 -27.63
C ASP A 464 16.98 11.04 -26.23
N ASN A 465 16.16 10.97 -25.19
CA ASN A 465 16.57 11.19 -23.79
C ASN A 465 17.09 9.90 -23.12
N GLY A 466 17.12 8.78 -23.86
CA GLY A 466 17.55 7.46 -23.40
C GLY A 466 16.43 6.61 -22.77
N ASN A 467 15.21 7.12 -22.66
CA ASN A 467 14.11 6.37 -22.06
C ASN A 467 13.50 5.40 -23.08
N ILE A 468 13.27 4.16 -22.64
CA ILE A 468 12.46 3.20 -23.39
C ILE A 468 11.01 3.58 -23.21
N ILE A 469 10.35 3.93 -24.31
CA ILE A 469 8.94 4.35 -24.31
C ILE A 469 8.01 3.23 -24.77
N ALA A 470 8.50 2.21 -25.47
CA ALA A 470 7.74 0.99 -25.81
C ALA A 470 8.67 -0.20 -25.99
N ASP A 471 8.16 -1.42 -25.83
CA ASP A 471 8.84 -2.64 -26.25
C ASP A 471 7.91 -3.69 -26.87
N SER A 472 8.52 -4.68 -27.50
CA SER A 472 7.86 -5.78 -28.21
C SER A 472 6.88 -6.65 -27.40
N GLY A 473 6.98 -6.68 -26.06
CA GLY A 473 6.23 -7.56 -25.15
C GLY A 473 6.50 -9.06 -25.29
N GLN A 474 7.08 -9.48 -26.41
CA GLN A 474 7.37 -10.86 -26.78
C GLN A 474 8.67 -10.96 -27.58
N GLY A 475 9.30 -12.13 -27.57
CA GLY A 475 10.47 -12.42 -28.39
C GLY A 475 10.09 -13.07 -29.72
N TYR A 476 10.58 -12.53 -30.82
CA TYR A 476 10.45 -13.01 -32.18
C TYR A 476 11.52 -14.05 -32.54
N ALA A 477 11.19 -14.95 -33.47
CA ALA A 477 12.10 -16.02 -33.88
C ALA A 477 13.20 -15.57 -34.87
N SER A 478 13.09 -14.35 -35.41
CA SER A 478 13.98 -13.84 -36.44
C SER A 478 13.96 -12.31 -36.45
N GLU A 479 15.05 -11.72 -36.96
CA GLU A 479 15.19 -10.28 -37.19
C GLU A 479 14.04 -9.74 -38.03
N SER A 480 13.74 -10.40 -39.16
CA SER A 480 12.66 -10.00 -40.06
C SER A 480 11.30 -9.93 -39.35
N ASN A 481 10.99 -10.89 -38.48
CA ASN A 481 9.73 -10.87 -37.72
C ASN A 481 9.68 -9.70 -36.71
N ALA A 482 10.82 -9.30 -36.15
CA ALA A 482 10.89 -8.14 -35.27
C ALA A 482 10.75 -6.84 -36.06
N THR A 483 11.36 -6.75 -37.25
CA THR A 483 11.20 -5.63 -38.18
C THR A 483 9.74 -5.48 -38.64
N ASP A 484 9.07 -6.57 -39.04
CA ASP A 484 7.64 -6.55 -39.39
C ASP A 484 6.75 -6.13 -38.22
N ALA A 485 7.18 -6.40 -36.98
CA ALA A 485 6.47 -5.92 -35.79
C ALA A 485 6.67 -4.42 -35.57
N VAL A 486 7.89 -3.90 -35.77
CA VAL A 486 8.19 -2.47 -35.74
C VAL A 486 7.35 -1.71 -36.78
N GLU A 487 7.26 -2.23 -38.00
CA GLU A 487 6.45 -1.61 -39.07
C GLU A 487 4.98 -1.50 -38.68
N ARG A 488 4.39 -2.57 -38.13
CA ARG A 488 3.00 -2.57 -37.66
C ARG A 488 2.77 -1.57 -36.52
N VAL A 489 3.73 -1.45 -35.59
CA VAL A 489 3.61 -0.47 -34.51
C VAL A 489 3.71 0.95 -35.05
N GLY A 490 4.63 1.22 -35.98
CA GLY A 490 4.73 2.51 -36.66
C GLY A 490 3.47 2.87 -37.45
N GLU A 491 2.82 1.90 -38.09
CA GLU A 491 1.58 2.11 -38.83
C GLU A 491 0.38 2.35 -37.91
N TYR A 492 0.22 1.54 -36.86
CA TYR A 492 -1.01 1.54 -36.07
C TYR A 492 -0.98 2.47 -34.86
N ALA A 493 0.17 2.70 -34.24
CA ALA A 493 0.25 3.51 -33.03
C ALA A 493 -0.21 4.97 -33.21
N PRO A 494 0.08 5.68 -34.33
CA PRO A 494 -0.34 7.07 -34.53
C PRO A 494 -1.87 7.26 -34.51
N ASP A 495 -2.61 6.34 -35.12
CA ASP A 495 -4.07 6.40 -35.27
C ASP A 495 -4.82 5.59 -34.20
N ALA A 496 -4.10 4.79 -33.39
CA ALA A 496 -4.70 3.97 -32.35
C ALA A 496 -5.41 4.83 -31.30
N SER A 497 -6.71 4.60 -31.14
CA SER A 497 -7.49 5.24 -30.07
C SER A 497 -6.97 4.76 -28.71
N ALA A 498 -6.75 5.70 -27.79
CA ALA A 498 -6.57 5.35 -26.39
C ALA A 498 -7.94 4.94 -25.87
N LEU A 499 -8.06 3.70 -25.41
CA LEU A 499 -9.26 3.26 -24.74
C LEU A 499 -9.30 3.99 -23.40
N ALA A 500 -9.91 5.18 -23.41
CA ALA A 500 -10.19 5.94 -22.22
C ALA A 500 -11.17 5.09 -21.40
N ALA A 501 -10.65 4.33 -20.44
CA ALA A 501 -11.45 3.63 -19.46
C ALA A 501 -12.21 4.65 -18.59
N GLY A 502 -13.30 5.19 -19.10
CA GLY A 502 -14.40 5.76 -18.34
C GLY A 502 -15.34 4.61 -17.95
N GLY A 503 -15.66 4.48 -16.67
CA GLY A 503 -16.68 3.58 -16.12
C GLY A 503 -16.60 2.10 -16.56
N ALA A 504 -17.17 1.80 -17.72
CA ALA A 504 -17.14 0.50 -18.41
C ALA A 504 -17.25 0.72 -19.94
N ALA A 505 -16.76 -0.22 -20.75
CA ALA A 505 -16.81 -0.13 -22.22
C ALA A 505 -17.30 -1.44 -22.84
N PHE A 506 -18.04 -1.33 -23.96
CA PHE A 506 -18.49 -2.48 -24.73
C PHE A 506 -17.38 -2.93 -25.70
N GLU A 507 -16.83 -4.11 -25.47
CA GLU A 507 -15.90 -4.78 -26.37
C GLU A 507 -16.68 -5.73 -27.28
N ILE A 508 -16.56 -5.56 -28.59
CA ILE A 508 -17.12 -6.47 -29.61
C ILE A 508 -15.95 -7.22 -30.25
N TYR A 509 -15.98 -8.54 -30.20
CA TYR A 509 -14.88 -9.40 -30.64
C TYR A 509 -15.41 -10.66 -31.34
N GLU A 510 -14.57 -11.27 -32.16
CA GLU A 510 -14.82 -12.58 -32.76
C GLU A 510 -14.20 -13.67 -31.88
N ASP A 511 -14.96 -14.72 -31.58
CA ASP A 511 -14.50 -15.82 -30.74
C ASP A 511 -13.78 -16.93 -31.53
N ALA A 512 -13.32 -17.98 -30.84
CA ALA A 512 -12.60 -19.09 -31.49
C ALA A 512 -13.48 -19.98 -32.40
N ALA A 513 -14.79 -19.73 -32.44
CA ALA A 513 -15.75 -20.41 -33.30
C ALA A 513 -16.20 -19.54 -34.49
N ASP A 514 -15.50 -18.43 -34.75
CA ASP A 514 -15.83 -17.43 -35.78
C ASP A 514 -17.22 -16.77 -35.54
N GLU A 515 -17.69 -16.76 -34.29
CA GLU A 515 -18.93 -16.08 -33.88
C GLU A 515 -18.61 -14.73 -33.24
N TRP A 516 -19.41 -13.72 -33.53
CA TRP A 516 -19.26 -12.38 -32.95
C TRP A 516 -19.89 -12.33 -31.57
N ARG A 517 -19.15 -11.84 -30.57
CA ARG A 517 -19.63 -11.68 -29.19
C ARG A 517 -19.38 -10.27 -28.71
N TRP A 518 -20.09 -9.88 -27.66
CA TRP A 518 -19.81 -8.63 -26.95
C TRP A 518 -19.68 -8.88 -25.46
N ARG A 519 -18.87 -8.05 -24.80
CA ARG A 519 -18.79 -7.98 -23.34
C ARG A 519 -18.66 -6.54 -22.86
N LEU A 520 -19.37 -6.20 -21.80
CA LEU A 520 -19.21 -4.95 -21.08
C LEU A 520 -18.14 -5.14 -20.01
N ARG A 521 -16.96 -4.55 -20.23
CA ARG A 521 -15.86 -4.60 -19.25
C ARG A 521 -15.82 -3.33 -18.43
N HIS A 522 -15.86 -3.49 -17.12
CA HIS A 522 -15.57 -2.41 -16.17
C HIS A 522 -14.07 -2.10 -16.15
N ARG A 523 -13.71 -0.88 -15.76
CA ARG A 523 -12.32 -0.39 -15.70
C ARG A 523 -11.33 -1.25 -14.89
N ASN A 524 -11.81 -2.13 -14.01
CA ASN A 524 -10.98 -3.02 -13.19
C ASN A 524 -10.77 -4.41 -13.82
N GLY A 525 -11.16 -4.60 -15.09
CA GLY A 525 -11.05 -5.87 -15.81
C GLY A 525 -12.24 -6.82 -15.63
N ASN A 526 -13.17 -6.51 -14.73
CA ASN A 526 -14.35 -7.35 -14.51
C ASN A 526 -15.33 -7.25 -15.67
N VAL A 527 -15.84 -8.39 -16.15
CA VAL A 527 -16.96 -8.44 -17.08
C VAL A 527 -18.25 -8.22 -16.29
N LEU A 528 -18.94 -7.12 -16.57
CA LEU A 528 -20.22 -6.79 -15.93
C LEU A 528 -21.39 -7.51 -16.62
N ALA A 529 -21.30 -7.68 -17.93
CA ALA A 529 -22.28 -8.38 -18.74
C ALA A 529 -21.62 -8.87 -20.04
N ASP A 530 -22.16 -9.93 -20.63
CA ASP A 530 -21.78 -10.38 -21.97
C ASP A 530 -23.00 -10.84 -22.78
N SER A 531 -22.75 -11.18 -24.05
CA SER A 531 -23.79 -11.56 -24.99
C SER A 531 -24.54 -12.85 -24.64
N GLY A 532 -23.97 -13.75 -23.82
CA GLY A 532 -24.51 -15.08 -23.52
C GLY A 532 -24.51 -16.06 -24.72
N GLU A 533 -24.63 -15.53 -25.95
CA GLU A 533 -24.64 -16.25 -27.22
C GLU A 533 -23.67 -15.63 -28.23
N GLY A 534 -23.41 -16.37 -29.32
CA GLY A 534 -22.60 -15.92 -30.44
C GLY A 534 -23.48 -15.43 -31.59
N TYR A 535 -23.09 -14.33 -32.22
CA TYR A 535 -23.79 -13.72 -33.35
C TYR A 535 -23.10 -14.06 -34.67
N ALA A 536 -23.89 -14.33 -35.71
CA ALA A 536 -23.38 -14.65 -37.04
C ALA A 536 -22.69 -13.46 -37.75
N SER A 537 -22.84 -12.23 -37.23
CA SER A 537 -22.21 -11.05 -37.82
C SER A 537 -21.91 -9.98 -36.76
N ARG A 538 -20.88 -9.16 -37.04
CA ARG A 538 -20.53 -7.99 -36.22
C ARG A 538 -21.69 -7.02 -36.09
N SER A 539 -22.48 -6.83 -37.15
CA SER A 539 -23.63 -5.93 -37.13
C SER A 539 -24.69 -6.41 -36.14
N ASN A 540 -24.95 -7.71 -36.07
CA ASN A 540 -25.89 -8.29 -35.10
C ASN A 540 -25.39 -8.10 -33.66
N ALA A 541 -24.08 -8.24 -33.42
CA ALA A 541 -23.49 -7.96 -32.10
C ALA A 541 -23.60 -6.48 -31.71
N VAL A 542 -23.48 -5.55 -32.67
CA VAL A 542 -23.68 -4.10 -32.44
C VAL A 542 -25.16 -3.79 -32.16
N GLU A 543 -26.09 -4.42 -32.88
CA GLU A 543 -27.53 -4.29 -32.65
C GLU A 543 -27.90 -4.80 -31.25
N ALA A 544 -27.34 -5.93 -30.82
CA ALA A 544 -27.51 -6.44 -29.46
C ALA A 544 -27.02 -5.45 -28.39
N VAL A 545 -25.82 -4.89 -28.56
CA VAL A 545 -25.30 -3.84 -27.65
C VAL A 545 -26.20 -2.61 -27.63
N THR A 546 -26.75 -2.22 -28.79
CA THR A 546 -27.70 -1.10 -28.89
C THR A 546 -28.98 -1.40 -28.11
N GLY A 547 -29.49 -2.63 -28.21
CA GLY A 547 -30.63 -3.11 -27.43
C GLY A 547 -30.36 -3.09 -25.92
N VAL A 548 -29.16 -3.50 -25.49
CA VAL A 548 -28.74 -3.43 -24.08
C VAL A 548 -28.67 -1.98 -23.59
N LYS A 549 -28.07 -1.07 -24.36
CA LYS A 549 -27.98 0.36 -24.00
C LYS A 549 -29.36 1.03 -23.91
N ALA A 550 -30.28 0.65 -24.79
CA ALA A 550 -31.64 1.19 -24.80
C ALA A 550 -32.47 0.69 -23.61
N ASN A 551 -32.40 -0.61 -23.30
CA ASN A 551 -33.35 -1.25 -22.39
C ASN A 551 -32.82 -1.43 -20.96
N ALA A 552 -31.52 -1.65 -20.76
CA ALA A 552 -30.97 -1.95 -19.44
C ALA A 552 -31.19 -0.86 -18.38
N PRO A 553 -31.12 0.46 -18.68
CA PRO A 553 -31.36 1.51 -17.67
C PRO A 553 -32.79 1.48 -17.09
N GLY A 554 -33.77 1.04 -17.88
CA GLY A 554 -35.20 1.08 -17.54
C GLY A 554 -35.82 -0.28 -17.18
N ALA A 555 -35.14 -1.38 -17.48
CA ALA A 555 -35.67 -2.72 -17.32
C ALA A 555 -36.05 -3.03 -15.86
N GLU A 556 -37.25 -3.55 -15.61
CA GLU A 556 -37.64 -4.04 -14.29
C GLU A 556 -36.86 -5.30 -13.90
N THR A 557 -36.77 -5.60 -12.60
CA THR A 557 -36.12 -6.83 -12.12
C THR A 557 -37.15 -7.79 -11.56
N VAL A 558 -37.24 -8.98 -12.15
CA VAL A 558 -38.09 -10.08 -11.69
C VAL A 558 -37.24 -11.23 -11.17
N GLU A 559 -37.76 -11.95 -10.18
CA GLU A 559 -37.11 -13.11 -9.58
C GLU A 559 -37.77 -14.37 -10.12
N GLN A 560 -36.97 -15.37 -10.53
CA GLN A 560 -37.44 -16.68 -10.99
C GLN A 560 -37.13 -17.80 -10.01
#